data_AF-R1HZ49-F1
#
_entry.id   AF-R1HZ49-F1
#
_cell.length_a   1.000
_cell.length_b   1.000
_cell.length_c   1.000
_cell.angle_alpha   90.00
_cell.angle_beta   90.00
_cell.angle_gamma   90.00
#
_symmetry.space_group_name_H-M   'P 1'
#
loop_
_entity.id
_entity.type
_entity.pdbx_description
1 polymer ?
#
loop_
_entity_poly.entity_id
_entity_poly.type
_entity_poly.pdbx_seq_one_letter_code
_entity_poly.pdbx_strand_id
1 'polypeptide(L)'
;MTSVLTDGLENSRPVPRPRRRPVSHDALAELARLAALAELAHTVSPSLMHQAILAGTSPAAVAAAAKIDVAEAHVRWHTWADSAVGLQEYLRVHAAFAAAVIARHDAVEEELCP
;
A
#
# COMPACT_ATOMS: atom_id res chain seq x y z
N MET A 1 -70.96 8.72 4.53
CA MET A 1 -70.79 8.25 3.14
C MET A 1 -70.59 9.46 2.25
N THR A 2 -69.39 9.64 1.71
CA THR A 2 -69.13 10.08 0.32
C THR A 2 -67.63 9.90 0.05
N SER A 3 -67.36 9.18 -1.04
CA SER A 3 -66.08 8.77 -1.59
C SER A 3 -65.77 9.67 -2.79
N VAL A 4 -64.53 10.15 -2.93
CA VAL A 4 -63.80 10.45 -4.19
C VAL A 4 -62.31 10.60 -3.78
N LEU A 5 -61.49 9.55 -3.79
CA LEU A 5 -60.65 9.04 -4.90
C LEU A 5 -59.76 10.08 -5.61
N THR A 6 -58.45 9.90 -5.38
CA THR A 6 -57.34 9.97 -6.33
C THR A 6 -57.11 11.27 -7.11
N ASP A 7 -56.00 11.96 -6.87
CA ASP A 7 -54.92 12.01 -7.87
C ASP A 7 -53.67 12.73 -7.34
N GLY A 8 -52.50 12.33 -7.85
CA GLY A 8 -51.30 13.18 -7.76
C GLY A 8 -50.08 12.61 -7.02
N LEU A 9 -49.92 11.29 -6.91
CA LEU A 9 -48.68 10.66 -6.46
C LEU A 9 -47.73 10.38 -7.64
N GLU A 10 -47.51 11.34 -8.53
CA GLU A 10 -46.70 11.11 -9.74
C GLU A 10 -45.76 12.27 -10.03
N ASN A 11 -44.67 12.36 -9.28
CA ASN A 11 -43.44 12.95 -9.81
C ASN A 11 -42.19 12.37 -9.12
N SER A 12 -42.17 11.05 -8.94
CA SER A 12 -40.92 10.34 -8.65
C SER A 12 -40.25 9.98 -9.97
N ARG A 13 -39.64 10.97 -10.64
CA ARG A 13 -38.69 10.68 -11.71
C ARG A 13 -37.62 9.74 -11.11
N PRO A 14 -37.32 8.58 -11.71
CA PRO A 14 -36.23 7.74 -11.25
C PRO A 14 -34.94 8.57 -11.34
N VAL A 15 -34.40 8.99 -10.20
CA VAL A 15 -33.06 9.58 -10.15
C VAL A 15 -32.12 8.52 -10.75
N PRO A 16 -31.37 8.82 -11.82
CA PRO A 16 -30.39 7.89 -12.34
C PRO A 16 -29.41 7.59 -11.22
N ARG A 17 -29.55 6.43 -10.57
CA ARG A 17 -28.56 5.98 -9.60
C ARG A 17 -27.25 5.86 -10.36
N PRO A 18 -26.17 6.55 -9.96
CA PRO A 18 -24.88 6.36 -10.56
C PRO A 18 -24.57 4.87 -10.52
N ARG A 19 -24.47 4.23 -11.69
CA ARG A 19 -24.03 2.83 -11.76
C ARG A 19 -22.68 2.80 -11.07
N ARG A 20 -22.56 2.05 -9.97
CA ARG A 20 -21.28 1.77 -9.33
C ARG A 20 -20.39 1.16 -10.42
N ARG A 21 -19.45 1.95 -10.94
CA ARG A 21 -18.43 1.42 -11.86
C ARG A 21 -17.70 0.33 -11.08
N PRO A 22 -17.54 -0.88 -11.65
CA PRO A 22 -16.65 -1.86 -11.06
C PRO A 22 -15.28 -1.20 -10.94
N VAL A 23 -14.82 -1.00 -9.71
CA VAL A 23 -13.43 -0.63 -9.48
C VAL A 23 -12.63 -1.87 -9.85
N SER A 24 -11.70 -1.74 -10.80
CA SER A 24 -10.83 -2.87 -11.15
C SER A 24 -10.08 -3.32 -9.89
N HIS A 25 -9.82 -4.62 -9.78
CA HIS A 25 -9.10 -5.19 -8.65
C HIS A 25 -7.75 -4.47 -8.42
N ASP A 26 -7.08 -4.09 -9.51
CA ASP A 26 -5.82 -3.33 -9.49
C ASP A 26 -5.95 -1.95 -8.84
N ALA A 27 -7.05 -1.24 -9.05
CA ALA A 27 -7.24 0.08 -8.45
C ALA A 27 -7.47 0.00 -6.94
N LEU A 28 -8.08 -1.07 -6.43
CA LEU A 28 -8.19 -1.32 -4.99
C LEU A 28 -6.85 -1.71 -4.37
N ALA A 29 -6.06 -2.54 -5.07
CA ALA A 29 -4.73 -2.93 -4.63
C ALA A 29 -3.79 -1.70 -4.54
N GLU A 30 -3.86 -0.80 -5.52
CA GLU A 30 -3.07 0.42 -5.51
C GLU A 30 -3.49 1.37 -4.38
N LEU A 31 -4.79 1.55 -4.14
CA LEU A 31 -5.27 2.35 -3.01
C LEU A 31 -4.84 1.77 -1.65
N ALA A 32 -4.89 0.44 -1.50
CA ALA A 32 -4.42 -0.23 -0.29
C ALA A 32 -2.91 -0.03 -0.08
N ARG A 33 -2.13 -0.10 -1.17
CA ARG A 33 -0.69 0.19 -1.15
C ARG A 33 -0.41 1.62 -0.70
N LEU A 34 -1.10 2.60 -1.27
CA LEU A 34 -0.95 4.01 -0.89
C LEU A 34 -1.35 4.29 0.57
N ALA A 35 -2.44 3.68 1.04
CA ALA A 35 -2.86 3.78 2.43
C ALA A 35 -1.82 3.19 3.39
N ALA A 36 -1.25 2.03 3.07
CA ALA A 36 -0.19 1.42 3.85
C ALA A 36 1.06 2.32 3.92
N LEU A 37 1.41 3.00 2.83
CA LEU A 37 2.52 3.95 2.80
C LEU A 37 2.24 5.20 3.65
N ALA A 38 1.01 5.71 3.64
CA ALA A 38 0.59 6.82 4.48
C ALA A 38 0.68 6.45 5.98
N GLU A 39 0.21 5.26 6.36
CA GLU A 39 0.32 4.75 7.73
C GLU A 39 1.78 4.49 8.15
N LEU A 40 2.63 4.04 7.22
CA LEU A 40 4.08 3.91 7.44
C LEU A 40 4.73 5.24 7.80
N ALA A 41 4.31 6.34 7.17
CA ALA A 41 4.79 7.67 7.49
C ALA A 41 4.41 8.15 8.90
N HIS A 42 3.42 7.52 9.53
CA HIS A 42 2.95 7.84 10.88
C HIS A 42 3.49 6.91 11.95
N THR A 43 3.65 5.61 11.66
CA THR A 43 3.91 4.59 12.67
C THR A 43 5.21 3.82 12.49
N VAL A 44 5.83 3.87 11.30
CA VAL A 44 7.07 3.12 10.96
C VAL A 44 6.99 1.65 11.41
N SER A 45 5.89 0.97 11.08
CA SER A 45 5.65 -0.42 11.49
C SER A 45 6.33 -1.44 10.57
N PRO A 46 7.17 -2.35 11.09
CA PRO A 46 7.81 -3.42 10.30
C PRO A 46 6.82 -4.34 9.57
N SER A 47 5.65 -4.60 10.16
CA SER A 47 4.63 -5.43 9.52
C SER A 47 4.00 -4.73 8.30
N LEU A 48 3.85 -3.40 8.35
CA LEU A 48 3.40 -2.61 7.21
C LEU A 48 4.46 -2.56 6.11
N MET A 49 5.76 -2.45 6.47
CA MET A 49 6.85 -2.56 5.49
C MET A 49 6.77 -3.88 4.73
N HIS A 50 6.59 -4.98 5.47
CA HIS A 50 6.49 -6.32 4.89
C HIS A 50 5.31 -6.44 3.90
N GLN A 51 4.12 -6.02 4.33
CA GLN A 51 2.92 -6.08 3.48
C GLN A 51 3.03 -5.16 2.26
N ALA A 52 3.62 -3.97 2.40
CA ALA A 52 3.85 -3.06 1.29
C ALA A 52 4.78 -3.68 0.23
N ILE A 53 5.84 -4.36 0.65
CA ILE A 53 6.78 -5.03 -0.26
C ILE A 53 6.13 -6.24 -0.92
N LEU A 54 5.36 -7.06 -0.19
CA LEU A 54 4.59 -8.15 -0.78
C LEU A 54 3.53 -7.66 -1.78
N ALA A 55 2.95 -6.49 -1.52
CA ALA A 55 2.05 -5.82 -2.45
C ALA A 55 2.76 -5.27 -3.69
N GLY A 56 4.10 -5.34 -3.76
CA GLY A 56 4.95 -4.95 -4.89
C GLY A 56 5.55 -3.55 -4.79
N THR A 57 5.59 -2.96 -3.59
CA THR A 57 6.28 -1.68 -3.36
C THR A 57 7.78 -1.90 -3.26
N SER A 58 8.58 -1.00 -3.86
CA SER A 58 10.03 -1.10 -3.72
C SER A 58 10.47 -0.79 -2.28
N PRO A 59 11.51 -1.46 -1.75
CA PRO A 59 12.05 -1.15 -0.43
C PRO A 59 12.50 0.30 -0.28
N ALA A 60 13.00 0.92 -1.36
CA ALA A 60 13.35 2.34 -1.37
C ALA A 60 12.13 3.25 -1.12
N ALA A 61 10.99 2.96 -1.75
CA ALA A 61 9.76 3.72 -1.52
C ALA A 61 9.19 3.49 -0.11
N VAL A 62 9.32 2.28 0.43
CA VAL A 62 8.92 1.97 1.81
C VAL A 62 9.79 2.73 2.82
N ALA A 63 11.11 2.74 2.64
CA ALA A 63 12.04 3.48 3.48
C ALA A 63 11.79 4.99 3.41
N ALA A 64 11.59 5.52 2.20
CA ALA A 64 11.25 6.93 1.98
C ALA A 64 9.92 7.32 2.67
N ALA A 65 8.89 6.48 2.58
CA ALA A 65 7.62 6.72 3.28
C ALA A 65 7.80 6.73 4.80
N ALA A 66 8.63 5.82 5.33
CA ALA A 66 9.00 5.77 6.74
C ALA A 66 10.02 6.85 7.17
N LYS A 67 10.52 7.67 6.24
CA LYS A 67 11.54 8.72 6.46
C LYS A 67 12.82 8.19 7.10
N ILE A 68 13.23 6.99 6.70
CA ILE A 68 14.47 6.33 7.15
C ILE A 68 15.28 5.85 5.96
N ASP A 69 16.54 5.51 6.18
CA ASP A 69 17.38 4.90 5.15
C ASP A 69 16.94 3.45 4.85
N VAL A 70 17.24 2.97 3.64
CA VAL A 70 16.90 1.61 3.19
C VAL A 70 17.56 0.54 4.06
N ALA A 71 18.82 0.74 4.49
CA ALA A 71 19.51 -0.18 5.37
C ALA A 71 18.86 -0.19 6.77
N GLU A 72 18.46 0.97 7.28
CA GLU A 72 17.75 1.05 8.56
C GLU A 72 16.36 0.37 8.48
N ALA A 73 15.63 0.59 7.39
CA ALA A 73 14.35 -0.09 7.14
C ALA A 73 14.54 -1.62 7.09
N HIS A 74 15.60 -2.10 6.44
CA HIS A 74 15.94 -3.52 6.38
C HIS A 74 16.21 -4.10 7.77
N VAL A 75 17.02 -3.45 8.60
CA VAL A 75 17.34 -3.92 9.96
C VAL A 75 16.09 -3.99 10.85
N ARG A 76 15.26 -2.94 10.81
CA ARG A 76 13.99 -2.90 11.58
C ARG A 76 13.02 -3.98 11.13
N TRP A 77 12.89 -4.16 9.81
CA TRP A 77 12.07 -5.23 9.24
C TRP A 77 12.62 -6.61 9.60
N HIS A 78 13.92 -6.84 9.46
CA HIS A 78 14.59 -8.12 9.72
C HIS A 78 14.40 -8.57 11.16
N THR A 79 14.63 -7.67 12.13
CA THR A 79 14.46 -7.94 13.57
C THR A 79 13.04 -8.42 13.89
N TRP A 80 12.03 -7.84 13.25
CA TRP A 80 10.64 -8.26 13.43
C TRP A 80 10.36 -9.59 12.70
N ALA A 81 10.79 -9.69 11.44
CA ALA A 81 10.48 -10.81 10.55
C ALA A 81 11.06 -12.15 11.03
N ASP A 82 12.20 -12.13 11.73
CA ASP A 82 12.87 -13.33 12.26
C ASP A 82 11.95 -14.21 13.12
N SER A 83 10.97 -13.59 13.80
CA SER A 83 9.99 -14.32 14.63
C SER A 83 8.54 -14.25 14.11
N ALA A 84 8.27 -13.40 13.11
CA ALA A 84 6.90 -13.04 12.74
C ALA A 84 6.42 -13.64 11.42
N VAL A 85 7.32 -14.14 10.56
CA VAL A 85 6.94 -14.64 9.21
C VAL A 85 7.58 -16.00 8.91
N GLY A 86 7.01 -16.72 7.94
CA GLY A 86 7.57 -17.98 7.46
C GLY A 86 8.83 -17.78 6.62
N LEU A 87 9.70 -18.80 6.56
CA LEU A 87 10.99 -18.75 5.85
C LEU A 87 10.89 -18.28 4.39
N GLN A 88 9.86 -18.72 3.65
CA GLN A 88 9.71 -18.35 2.24
C GLN A 88 9.39 -16.86 2.06
N GLU A 89 8.48 -16.32 2.86
CA GLU A 89 8.14 -14.89 2.84
C GLU A 89 9.31 -14.04 3.33
N TYR A 90 9.99 -14.51 4.37
CA TYR A 90 11.23 -13.91 4.86
C TYR A 90 12.25 -13.77 3.73
N LEU A 91 12.62 -14.87 3.05
CA LEU A 91 13.64 -14.84 2.00
C LEU A 91 13.24 -13.93 0.84
N ARG A 92 11.95 -13.90 0.47
CA ARG A 92 11.45 -13.04 -0.61
C ARG A 92 11.64 -11.56 -0.31
N VAL A 93 11.21 -11.11 0.87
CA VAL A 93 11.30 -9.70 1.26
C VAL A 93 12.75 -9.33 1.61
N HIS A 94 13.51 -10.26 2.19
CA HIS A 94 14.94 -10.07 2.46
C HIS A 94 15.74 -9.85 1.16
N ALA A 95 15.50 -10.66 0.12
CA ALA A 95 16.15 -10.49 -1.18
C ALA A 95 15.80 -9.13 -1.82
N ALA A 96 14.55 -8.67 -1.68
CA ALA A 96 14.16 -7.34 -2.16
C ALA A 96 14.94 -6.23 -1.44
N PHE A 97 15.03 -6.28 -0.11
CA PHE A 97 15.83 -5.33 0.66
C PHE A 97 17.32 -5.37 0.28
N ALA A 98 17.90 -6.57 0.18
CA ALA A 98 19.30 -6.73 -0.19
C ALA A 98 19.62 -6.10 -1.55
N ALA A 99 18.77 -6.33 -2.55
CA ALA A 99 18.91 -5.71 -3.87
C ALA A 99 18.85 -4.17 -3.80
N ALA A 100 17.95 -3.62 -2.97
CA ALA A 100 17.82 -2.17 -2.79
C ALA A 100 19.02 -1.55 -2.05
N VAL A 101 19.60 -2.25 -1.07
CA VAL A 101 20.81 -1.81 -0.35
C VAL A 101 22.01 -1.79 -1.30
N ILE A 102 22.19 -2.83 -2.11
CA ILE A 102 23.26 -2.89 -3.12
C ILE A 102 23.12 -1.73 -4.11
N ALA A 103 21.92 -1.55 -4.70
CA ALA A 103 21.68 -0.46 -5.64
C ALA A 103 21.93 0.93 -5.03
N ARG A 104 21.66 1.10 -3.73
CA ARG A 104 21.97 2.35 -3.01
C ARG A 104 23.47 2.55 -2.84
N HIS A 105 24.21 1.49 -2.54
CA HIS A 105 25.65 1.52 -2.42
C HIS A 105 26.30 1.90 -3.76
N ASP A 106 25.92 1.22 -4.84
CA ASP A 106 26.45 1.47 -6.19
C ASP A 106 26.21 2.93 -6.62
N ALA A 107 25.01 3.47 -6.37
CA ALA A 107 24.69 4.87 -6.66
C ALA A 107 25.55 5.86 -5.86
N VAL A 108 25.89 5.53 -4.60
CA VAL A 108 26.77 6.36 -3.78
C VAL A 108 28.21 6.29 -4.28
N GLU A 109 28.68 5.13 -4.74
CA GLU A 109 30.02 5.02 -5.33
C GLU A 109 30.16 5.82 -6.63
N GLU A 110 29.16 5.79 -7.51
CA GLU A 110 29.12 6.61 -8.74
C GLU A 110 29.14 8.12 -8.42
N GLU A 111 28.39 8.57 -7.41
CA GLU A 111 28.39 9.98 -6.98
C GLU A 111 29.74 10.45 -6.42
N LEU A 112 30.49 9.56 -5.77
CA LEU A 112 31.77 9.87 -5.13
C LEU A 112 32.98 9.73 -6.09
N CYS A 113 32.83 8.99 -7.19
CA CYS A 113 33.87 8.73 -8.19
C CYS A 113 33.35 8.97 -9.62
N PRO A 114 33.13 10.24 -10.02
CA PRO A 114 32.56 10.60 -11.33
C PRO A 114 33.53 10.42 -12.51
#